data_AF-A0A9E1YW39-F1
#
_entry.id   AF-A0A9E1YW39-F1
#
_cell.length_a   1.000
_cell.length_b   1.000
_cell.length_c   1.000
_cell.angle_alpha   90.00
_cell.angle_beta   90.00
_cell.angle_gamma   90.00
#
_symmetry.space_group_name_H-M   'P 1'
#
loop_
_entity.id
_entity.type
_entity.pdbx_description
1 polymer ?
#
loop_
_entity_poly.entity_id
_entity_poly.type
_entity_poly.pdbx_seq_one_letter_code
_entity_poly.pdbx_strand_id
1 'polypeptide(L)'
;MNDFTKENGATWLVPGSHLWEEGRVPQEGDVVQAVMPAGSMLLYNGSVFHAGGANRSNGPRTGCALQYALGWLRQEENQYMACPPELARTFPRELQELMGYDLATVNLGFVDHKHPNDVLNGTAGDGPGDLGPPWLLERDRAANRLRVTDYEPLERPRVSLDADLVQGKG
;
A
#
# COMPACT_ATOMS: atom_id res chain seq x y z
N MET A 1 -13.55 -18.93 -11.62
CA MET A 1 -12.88 -19.24 -10.34
C MET A 1 -13.30 -20.63 -9.89
N ASN A 2 -12.47 -21.34 -9.14
CA ASN A 2 -12.69 -22.73 -8.73
C ASN A 2 -12.86 -22.86 -7.21
N ASP A 3 -13.34 -24.02 -6.76
CA ASP A 3 -13.19 -24.46 -5.37
C ASP A 3 -11.70 -24.63 -5.03
N PHE A 4 -11.33 -24.36 -3.78
CA PHE A 4 -10.01 -24.67 -3.24
C PHE A 4 -10.15 -25.90 -2.36
N THR A 5 -9.52 -27.01 -2.76
CA THR A 5 -9.56 -28.31 -2.09
C THR A 5 -8.16 -28.71 -1.63
N LYS A 6 -8.07 -29.72 -0.76
CA LYS A 6 -6.76 -30.26 -0.35
C LYS A 6 -5.96 -30.79 -1.56
N GLU A 7 -6.67 -31.44 -2.49
CA GLU A 7 -6.09 -32.07 -3.68
C GLU A 7 -5.60 -31.05 -4.71
N ASN A 8 -6.38 -30.01 -4.98
CA ASN A 8 -5.99 -29.00 -5.97
C ASN A 8 -5.06 -27.91 -5.41
N GLY A 9 -4.63 -28.06 -4.16
CA GLY A 9 -3.59 -27.25 -3.55
C GLY A 9 -4.10 -25.99 -2.87
N ALA A 10 -5.20 -26.05 -2.11
CA ALA A 10 -5.66 -24.98 -1.23
C ALA A 10 -4.49 -24.32 -0.46
N THR A 11 -4.59 -23.00 -0.26
CA THR A 11 -3.53 -22.18 0.37
C THR A 11 -3.21 -22.71 1.76
N TRP A 12 -1.93 -22.94 2.03
CA TRP A 12 -1.41 -23.26 3.35
C TRP A 12 -1.24 -22.00 4.17
N LEU A 13 -1.59 -22.08 5.46
CA LEU A 13 -1.53 -20.98 6.42
C LEU A 13 -1.01 -21.50 7.74
N VAL A 14 -0.40 -20.60 8.50
CA VAL A 14 0.02 -20.85 9.87
C VAL A 14 -0.68 -19.83 10.77
N PRO A 15 -1.87 -20.14 11.32
CA PRO A 15 -2.65 -19.19 12.10
C PRO A 15 -1.85 -18.66 13.30
N GLY A 16 -1.91 -17.35 13.54
CA GLY A 16 -1.19 -16.70 14.64
C GLY A 16 0.31 -16.44 14.40
N SER A 17 0.90 -16.92 13.30
CA SER A 17 2.35 -16.75 13.02
C SER A 17 2.84 -15.30 12.95
N HIS A 18 1.97 -14.36 12.60
CA HIS A 18 2.25 -12.92 12.63
C HIS A 18 2.58 -12.35 14.02
N LEU A 19 2.38 -13.13 15.09
CA LEU A 19 2.70 -12.76 16.48
C LEU A 19 3.92 -13.51 17.02
N TRP A 20 4.54 -14.38 16.21
CA TRP A 20 5.67 -15.18 16.68
C TRP A 20 6.93 -14.35 16.78
N GLU A 21 7.79 -14.75 17.71
CA GLU A 21 9.16 -14.26 17.78
C GLU A 21 9.93 -14.64 16.51
N GLU A 22 10.90 -13.78 16.17
CA GLU A 22 11.76 -14.01 15.02
C GLU A 22 12.49 -15.36 15.13
N GLY A 23 12.53 -16.11 14.03
CA GLY A 23 13.23 -17.39 13.95
C GLY A 23 12.42 -18.63 14.32
N ARG A 24 11.17 -18.52 14.81
CA ARG A 24 10.30 -19.70 14.99
C ARG A 24 9.93 -20.30 13.63
N VAL A 25 10.16 -21.60 13.46
CA VAL A 25 9.82 -22.36 12.25
C VAL A 25 8.49 -23.08 12.45
N PRO A 26 7.55 -23.07 11.47
CA PRO A 26 6.33 -23.86 11.54
C PRO A 26 6.58 -25.36 11.69
N GLN A 27 5.78 -26.01 12.54
CA GLN A 27 5.68 -27.47 12.63
C GLN A 27 4.40 -27.97 11.97
N GLU A 28 4.30 -29.27 11.67
CA GLU A 28 3.15 -29.87 10.98
C GLU A 28 1.80 -29.52 11.64
N GLY A 29 1.75 -29.51 12.98
CA GLY A 29 0.54 -29.16 13.73
C GLY A 29 0.16 -27.68 13.70
N ASP A 30 1.08 -26.78 13.31
CA ASP A 30 0.79 -25.34 13.19
C ASP A 30 0.08 -25.01 11.86
N VAL A 31 0.13 -25.93 10.88
CA VAL A 31 -0.16 -25.64 9.47
C VAL A 31 -1.56 -26.14 9.09
N VAL A 32 -2.35 -25.28 8.45
CA VAL A 32 -3.71 -25.61 7.95
C VAL A 32 -3.88 -25.25 6.48
N GLN A 33 -4.78 -25.94 5.77
CA GLN A 33 -5.20 -25.54 4.41
C GLN A 33 -6.53 -24.80 4.43
N ALA A 34 -6.59 -23.66 3.73
CA ALA A 34 -7.81 -22.92 3.45
C ALA A 34 -8.64 -23.62 2.36
N VAL A 35 -9.24 -24.76 2.72
CA VAL A 35 -10.22 -25.46 1.88
C VAL A 35 -11.53 -24.68 1.92
N MET A 36 -12.01 -24.27 0.76
CA MET A 36 -13.19 -23.42 0.64
C MET A 36 -13.87 -23.53 -0.73
N PRO A 37 -15.21 -23.44 -0.81
CA PRO A 37 -15.92 -23.43 -2.08
C PRO A 37 -15.66 -22.14 -2.87
N ALA A 38 -15.86 -22.20 -4.19
CA ALA A 38 -15.76 -21.04 -5.08
C ALA A 38 -16.63 -19.88 -4.59
N GLY A 39 -16.07 -18.66 -4.62
CA GLY A 39 -16.72 -17.46 -4.10
C GLY A 39 -16.43 -17.18 -2.61
N SER A 40 -15.79 -18.10 -1.90
CA SER A 40 -15.25 -17.82 -0.56
C SER A 40 -14.05 -16.87 -0.61
N MET A 41 -13.83 -16.13 0.48
CA MET A 41 -12.68 -15.24 0.62
C MET A 41 -11.87 -15.61 1.86
N LEU A 42 -10.55 -15.68 1.70
CA LEU A 42 -9.59 -15.79 2.78
C LEU A 42 -8.95 -14.41 2.99
N LEU A 43 -9.15 -13.81 4.16
CA LEU A 43 -8.46 -12.58 4.57
C LEU A 43 -7.37 -12.93 5.57
N TYR A 44 -6.17 -12.42 5.35
CA TYR A 44 -5.05 -12.58 6.27
C TYR A 44 -4.10 -11.38 6.16
N ASN A 45 -3.38 -11.12 7.25
CA ASN A 45 -2.32 -10.11 7.27
C ASN A 45 -1.09 -10.64 6.52
N GLY A 46 -0.39 -9.77 5.77
CA GLY A 46 0.84 -10.11 5.03
C GLY A 46 1.98 -10.71 5.88
N SER A 47 1.96 -10.51 7.20
CA SER A 47 2.93 -11.14 8.13
C SER A 47 2.59 -12.59 8.51
N VAL A 48 1.44 -13.13 8.13
CA VAL A 48 1.10 -14.54 8.37
C VAL A 48 1.92 -15.42 7.42
N PHE A 49 2.59 -16.44 7.95
CA PHE A 49 3.24 -17.45 7.11
C PHE A 49 2.19 -18.22 6.30
N HIS A 50 2.41 -18.27 4.99
CA HIS A 50 1.50 -18.89 4.04
C HIS A 50 2.26 -19.40 2.81
N ALA A 51 1.64 -20.32 2.08
CA ALA A 51 2.17 -20.84 0.82
C ALA A 51 1.05 -21.33 -0.10
N GLY A 52 1.29 -21.32 -1.41
CA GLY A 52 0.45 -22.08 -2.34
C GLY A 52 0.54 -23.58 -2.05
N GLY A 53 -0.59 -24.29 -2.07
CA GLY A 53 -0.58 -25.74 -1.98
C GLY A 53 -0.18 -26.39 -3.31
N ALA A 54 0.46 -27.56 -3.23
CA ALA A 54 0.76 -28.36 -4.42
C ALA A 54 -0.54 -28.83 -5.07
N ASN A 55 -0.75 -28.46 -6.34
CA ASN A 55 -1.89 -28.92 -7.11
C ASN A 55 -1.62 -30.31 -7.67
N ARG A 56 -2.36 -31.32 -7.18
CA ARG A 56 -2.27 -32.72 -7.59
C ARG A 56 -3.48 -33.18 -8.41
N SER A 57 -4.39 -32.26 -8.73
CA SER A 57 -5.57 -32.53 -9.54
C SER A 57 -5.25 -32.51 -11.04
N ASN A 58 -6.23 -32.85 -11.88
CA ASN A 58 -6.08 -32.91 -13.33
C ASN A 58 -6.29 -31.55 -14.04
N GLY A 59 -6.32 -30.42 -13.32
CA GLY A 59 -6.59 -29.11 -13.90
C GLY A 59 -6.06 -27.93 -13.08
N PRO A 60 -6.10 -26.70 -13.64
CA PRO A 60 -5.65 -25.51 -12.94
C PRO A 60 -6.57 -25.16 -11.76
N ARG A 61 -5.99 -24.51 -10.74
CA ARG A 61 -6.71 -23.88 -9.62
C ARG A 61 -6.63 -22.36 -9.77
N THR A 62 -7.72 -21.72 -10.16
CA THR A 62 -7.79 -20.27 -10.39
C THR A 62 -8.53 -19.55 -9.24
N GLY A 63 -7.83 -18.61 -8.61
CA GLY A 63 -8.37 -17.65 -7.66
C GLY A 63 -7.98 -16.21 -8.03
N CYS A 64 -8.56 -15.24 -7.32
CA CYS A 64 -8.18 -13.83 -7.40
C CYS A 64 -7.46 -13.44 -6.11
N ALA A 65 -6.29 -12.82 -6.24
CA ALA A 65 -5.55 -12.24 -5.13
C ALA A 65 -5.76 -10.73 -5.16
N LEU A 66 -6.21 -10.17 -4.04
CA LEU A 66 -6.32 -8.74 -3.82
C LEU A 66 -5.44 -8.39 -2.64
N GLN A 67 -4.54 -7.43 -2.83
CA GLN A 67 -3.64 -6.95 -1.78
C GLN A 67 -3.96 -5.50 -1.47
N TYR A 68 -4.13 -5.23 -0.18
CA TYR A 68 -4.30 -3.88 0.34
C TYR A 68 -3.02 -3.46 1.04
N ALA A 69 -2.61 -2.22 0.79
CA ALA A 69 -1.46 -1.60 1.45
C ALA A 69 -1.89 -0.28 2.07
N LEU A 70 -1.08 0.22 2.98
CA LEU A 70 -1.21 1.59 3.49
C LEU A 70 -1.02 2.55 2.31
N GLY A 71 -1.83 3.61 2.21
CA GLY A 71 -1.81 4.52 1.05
C GLY A 71 -0.45 5.20 0.79
N TRP A 72 0.41 5.28 1.81
CA TRP A 72 1.77 5.83 1.69
C TRP A 72 2.84 4.80 1.27
N LEU A 73 2.46 3.54 1.09
CA LEU A 73 3.31 2.50 0.52
C LEU A 73 3.00 2.36 -0.97
N ARG A 74 4.01 1.94 -1.73
CA ARG A 74 3.86 1.73 -3.17
C ARG A 74 2.99 0.49 -3.42
N GLN A 75 1.98 0.63 -4.29
CA GLN A 75 1.18 -0.49 -4.78
C GLN A 75 2.05 -1.50 -5.57
N GLU A 76 1.72 -2.79 -5.48
CA GLU A 76 2.40 -3.86 -6.24
C GLU A 76 2.24 -3.66 -7.75
N GLU A 77 1.00 -3.46 -8.22
CA GLU A 77 0.71 -3.02 -9.57
C GLU A 77 0.49 -1.50 -9.61
N ASN A 78 0.99 -0.82 -10.64
CA ASN A 78 0.77 0.62 -10.81
C ASN A 78 -0.64 0.90 -11.34
N GLN A 79 -1.59 1.16 -10.43
CA GLN A 79 -2.99 1.34 -10.82
C GLN A 79 -3.21 2.56 -11.73
N TYR A 80 -2.43 3.63 -11.58
CA TYR A 80 -2.51 4.82 -12.43
C TYR A 80 -2.14 4.56 -13.90
N MET A 81 -1.35 3.52 -14.15
CA MET A 81 -0.92 3.11 -15.50
C MET A 81 -1.73 1.92 -16.01
N ALA A 82 -2.08 0.99 -15.12
CA ALA A 82 -2.84 -0.21 -15.47
C ALA A 82 -4.32 0.12 -15.78
N CYS A 83 -4.88 1.11 -15.10
CA CYS A 83 -6.23 1.61 -15.36
C CYS A 83 -6.17 3.05 -15.90
N PRO A 84 -6.55 3.29 -17.17
CA PRO A 84 -6.58 4.63 -17.73
C PRO A 84 -7.47 5.57 -16.89
N PRO A 85 -7.07 6.84 -16.66
CA PRO A 85 -7.85 7.79 -15.85
C PRO A 85 -9.30 7.96 -16.32
N GLU A 86 -9.55 7.89 -17.63
CA GLU A 86 -10.88 8.01 -18.21
C GLU A 86 -11.81 6.87 -17.75
N LEU A 87 -11.26 5.67 -17.59
CA LEU A 87 -11.99 4.52 -17.06
C LEU A 87 -12.13 4.62 -15.53
N ALA A 88 -11.05 4.95 -14.82
CA ALA A 88 -11.06 5.08 -13.37
C ALA A 88 -12.11 6.08 -12.88
N ARG A 89 -12.31 7.19 -13.61
CA ARG A 89 -13.34 8.21 -13.33
C ARG A 89 -14.78 7.65 -13.33
N THR A 90 -15.04 6.54 -14.02
CA THR A 90 -16.37 5.93 -14.08
C THR A 90 -16.70 5.07 -12.86
N PHE A 91 -15.70 4.74 -12.03
CA PHE A 91 -15.90 3.91 -10.85
C PHE A 91 -16.50 4.69 -9.68
N PRO A 92 -17.14 3.99 -8.71
CA PRO A 92 -17.54 4.59 -7.45
C PRO A 92 -16.36 5.29 -6.76
N ARG A 93 -16.64 6.37 -6.05
CA ARG A 93 -15.60 7.21 -5.41
C ARG A 93 -14.71 6.39 -4.48
N GLU A 94 -15.31 5.48 -3.72
CA GLU A 94 -14.59 4.60 -2.78
C GLU A 94 -13.58 3.69 -3.50
N LEU A 95 -13.90 3.24 -4.73
CA LEU A 95 -12.96 2.45 -5.52
C LEU A 95 -11.86 3.33 -6.13
N GLN A 96 -12.18 4.55 -6.56
CA GLN A 96 -11.17 5.51 -7.00
C GLN A 96 -10.15 5.78 -5.88
N GLU A 97 -10.64 6.01 -4.67
CA GLU A 97 -9.80 6.21 -3.48
C GLU A 97 -8.91 4.98 -3.20
N LEU A 98 -9.49 3.78 -3.24
CA LEU A 98 -8.78 2.52 -3.05
C LEU A 98 -7.68 2.27 -4.11
N MET A 99 -7.91 2.74 -5.34
CA MET A 99 -6.95 2.69 -6.44
C MET A 99 -5.81 3.71 -6.29
N GLY A 100 -5.88 4.62 -5.32
CA GLY A 100 -4.87 5.64 -5.05
C GLY A 100 -5.25 7.04 -5.49
N TYR A 101 -6.44 7.28 -6.05
CA TYR A 101 -6.94 8.63 -6.33
C TYR A 101 -7.46 9.32 -5.05
N ASP A 102 -6.67 9.25 -3.98
CA ASP A 102 -6.90 9.86 -2.68
C ASP A 102 -5.57 10.30 -2.05
N LEU A 103 -5.66 11.14 -1.02
CA LEU A 103 -4.50 11.46 -0.21
C LEU A 103 -4.12 10.27 0.67
N ALA A 104 -2.86 9.87 0.59
CA ALA A 104 -2.31 8.81 1.44
C ALA A 104 -2.22 9.25 2.91
N THR A 105 -1.77 10.48 3.12
CA THR A 105 -1.65 11.18 4.39
C THR A 105 -1.75 12.68 4.15
N VAL A 106 -1.68 13.48 5.22
CA VAL A 106 -1.54 14.93 5.10
C VAL A 106 -0.36 15.26 4.17
N ASN A 107 -0.61 16.08 3.15
CA ASN A 107 0.37 16.49 2.14
C ASN A 107 1.08 15.33 1.41
N LEU A 108 0.46 14.15 1.27
CA LEU A 108 1.05 13.01 0.57
C LEU A 108 0.12 12.41 -0.48
N GLY A 109 0.65 12.23 -1.69
CA GLY A 109 -0.10 11.67 -2.83
C GLY A 109 -0.82 12.71 -3.68
N PHE A 110 -0.69 14.01 -3.38
CA PHE A 110 -1.35 15.09 -4.12
C PHE A 110 -0.87 15.22 -5.58
N VAL A 111 -1.68 15.86 -6.41
CA VAL A 111 -1.34 16.24 -7.80
C VAL A 111 -1.40 17.76 -7.89
N ASP A 112 -0.29 18.43 -8.23
CA ASP A 112 -0.22 19.90 -8.36
C ASP A 112 -0.83 20.68 -7.18
N HIS A 113 -0.53 20.24 -5.96
CA HIS A 113 -1.11 20.76 -4.71
C HIS A 113 -2.64 20.66 -4.61
N LYS A 114 -3.24 19.69 -5.28
CA LYS A 114 -4.68 19.40 -5.28
C LYS A 114 -4.95 17.95 -4.89
N HIS A 115 -6.18 17.70 -4.46
CA HIS A 115 -6.64 16.36 -4.15
C HIS A 115 -6.69 15.52 -5.45
N PRO A 116 -6.10 14.31 -5.50
CA PRO A 116 -6.06 13.51 -6.73
C PRO A 116 -7.45 13.17 -7.28
N ASN A 117 -8.41 12.88 -6.39
CA ASN A 117 -9.80 12.64 -6.77
C ASN A 117 -10.42 13.85 -7.49
N ASP A 118 -10.13 15.08 -7.05
CA ASP A 118 -10.68 16.29 -7.67
C ASP A 118 -10.09 16.52 -9.05
N VAL A 119 -8.80 16.22 -9.22
CA VAL A 119 -8.13 16.27 -10.53
C VAL A 119 -8.71 15.21 -11.46
N LEU A 120 -8.86 13.96 -11.01
CA LEU A 120 -9.46 12.87 -11.78
C LEU A 120 -10.87 13.22 -12.26
N ASN A 121 -11.69 13.80 -11.38
CA ASN A 121 -13.09 14.08 -11.66
C ASN A 121 -13.34 15.46 -12.31
N GLY A 122 -12.29 16.27 -12.50
CA GLY A 122 -12.41 17.62 -13.06
C GLY A 122 -13.15 18.61 -12.16
N THR A 123 -13.13 18.38 -10.85
CA THR A 123 -13.73 19.24 -9.81
C THR A 123 -12.70 20.11 -9.09
N ALA A 124 -11.41 19.93 -9.41
CA ALA A 124 -10.33 20.74 -8.88
C ALA A 124 -10.50 22.22 -9.24
N GLY A 125 -10.45 23.10 -8.24
CA GLY A 125 -10.44 24.54 -8.45
C GLY A 125 -9.11 25.06 -9.03
N ASP A 126 -9.04 26.37 -9.24
CA ASP A 126 -7.85 27.04 -9.81
C ASP A 126 -6.68 27.14 -8.82
N GLY A 127 -6.97 27.20 -7.52
CA GLY A 127 -5.98 27.31 -6.45
C GLY A 127 -5.56 25.96 -5.82
N PRO A 128 -4.68 25.99 -4.80
CA PRO A 128 -4.35 24.82 -4.00
C PRO A 128 -5.59 24.21 -3.33
N GLY A 129 -5.64 22.89 -3.25
CA GLY A 129 -6.68 22.16 -2.51
C GLY A 129 -6.38 22.04 -1.01
N ASP A 130 -7.37 21.57 -0.25
CA ASP A 130 -7.15 21.16 1.14
C ASP A 130 -6.48 19.78 1.17
N LEU A 131 -5.18 19.75 1.52
CA LEU A 131 -4.38 18.53 1.59
C LEU A 131 -4.21 17.97 3.01
N GLY A 132 -4.98 18.51 3.96
CA GLY A 132 -4.95 18.10 5.35
C GLY A 132 -6.27 18.40 6.04
N PRO A 133 -7.41 17.86 5.53
CA PRO A 133 -8.69 18.08 6.17
C PRO A 133 -8.65 17.56 7.62
N PRO A 134 -9.47 18.10 8.54
CA PRO A 134 -9.38 17.79 9.97
C PRO A 134 -9.40 16.29 10.30
N TRP A 135 -10.22 15.50 9.60
CA TRP A 135 -10.30 14.05 9.78
C TRP A 135 -9.00 13.33 9.37
N LEU A 136 -8.32 13.81 8.33
CA LEU A 136 -7.06 13.22 7.87
C LEU A 136 -5.92 13.61 8.82
N LEU A 137 -5.92 14.84 9.32
CA LEU A 137 -5.01 15.29 10.38
C LEU A 137 -5.17 14.45 11.65
N GLU A 138 -6.40 14.12 12.03
CA GLU A 138 -6.67 13.26 13.19
C GLU A 138 -6.10 11.85 12.97
N ARG A 139 -6.36 11.23 11.82
CA ARG A 139 -5.80 9.92 11.46
C ARG A 139 -4.27 9.93 11.40
N ASP A 140 -3.69 11.00 10.84
CA ASP A 140 -2.25 11.17 10.73
C ASP A 140 -1.59 11.28 12.11
N ARG A 141 -2.20 12.03 13.04
CA ARG A 141 -1.74 12.17 14.43
C ARG A 141 -1.88 10.90 15.24
N ALA A 142 -2.91 10.09 14.97
CA ALA A 142 -3.14 8.80 15.61
C ALA A 142 -2.14 7.72 15.16
N ALA A 143 -1.54 7.87 13.97
CA ALA A 143 -0.51 6.96 13.51
C ALA A 143 0.74 7.09 14.40
N ASN A 144 1.17 5.97 14.98
CA ASN A 144 2.37 5.92 15.82
C ASN A 144 3.63 5.95 14.93
N ARG A 145 4.00 7.14 14.46
CA ARG A 145 5.18 7.37 13.63
C ARG A 145 6.39 7.67 14.50
N LEU A 146 7.57 7.39 13.95
CA LEU A 146 8.82 7.90 14.51
C LEU A 146 8.71 9.43 14.64
N ARG A 147 8.68 9.90 15.89
CA ARG A 147 8.76 11.33 16.20
C ARG A 147 10.19 11.62 16.60
N VAL A 148 10.88 12.44 15.81
CA VAL A 148 12.15 13.02 16.23
C VAL A 148 11.79 14.19 17.15
N THR A 149 11.79 13.93 18.46
CA THR A 149 11.45 14.93 19.49
C THR A 149 12.69 15.61 20.07
N ASP A 150 13.83 14.94 20.03
CA ASP A 150 15.13 15.48 20.44
C ASP A 150 15.97 15.77 19.21
N TYR A 151 16.07 17.05 18.85
CA TYR A 151 17.05 17.54 17.90
C TYR A 151 17.69 18.79 18.47
N GLU A 152 19.01 18.89 18.37
CA GLU A 152 19.70 20.16 18.52
C GLU A 152 19.79 20.80 17.13
N PRO A 153 19.21 22.00 16.92
CA PRO A 153 19.44 22.73 15.68
C PRO A 153 20.92 23.08 15.62
N LEU A 154 21.67 22.38 14.78
CA LEU A 154 22.99 22.85 14.36
C LEU A 154 22.78 24.20 13.65
N GLU A 155 23.55 25.22 14.02
CA GLU A 155 23.56 26.48 13.27
C GLU A 155 23.73 26.16 11.79
N ARG A 156 22.96 26.86 10.93
CA ARG A 156 23.00 26.64 9.48
C ARG A 156 24.45 26.55 9.03
N PRO A 157 24.90 25.42 8.45
CA PRO A 157 26.24 25.37 7.90
C PRO A 157 26.32 26.45 6.81
N ARG A 158 27.08 27.51 7.07
CA ARG A 158 27.47 28.45 6.03
C ARG A 158 28.40 27.68 5.13
N VAL A 159 27.89 27.19 4.02
CA VAL A 159 28.75 26.78 2.90
C VAL A 159 29.38 28.07 2.39
N SER A 160 30.59 28.36 2.85
CA SER A 160 31.44 29.35 2.20
C SER A 160 31.88 28.74 0.88
N LEU A 161 31.25 29.15 -0.21
CA LEU A 161 31.81 28.93 -1.53
C LEU A 161 33.10 29.74 -1.59
N ASP A 162 34.22 29.05 -1.79
CA ASP A 162 35.50 29.71 -2.05
C ASP A 162 35.33 30.51 -3.35
N ALA A 163 35.35 31.85 -3.24
CA ALA A 163 35.18 32.74 -4.40
C ALA A 163 36.28 32.50 -5.46
N ASP A 164 37.40 31.92 -5.05
CA ASP A 164 38.54 31.58 -5.90
C ASP A 164 38.27 30.36 -6.83
N LEU A 165 37.25 29.55 -6.55
CA LEU A 165 36.83 28.46 -7.45
C LEU A 165 35.81 28.91 -8.51
N VAL A 166 35.30 30.15 -8.43
CA VAL A 166 34.35 30.71 -9.41
C VAL A 166 35.05 31.57 -10.46
N GLN A 167 36.27 32.06 -10.20
CA GLN A 167 37.07 32.82 -11.18
C GLN A 167 38.15 31.95 -11.82
N GLY A 168 37.75 31.09 -12.75
CA GLY A 168 38.71 30.20 -13.42
C GLY A 168 38.24 29.59 -14.73
N LYS A 169 37.60 30.35 -15.63
CA LYS A 169 37.63 30.14 -17.09
C LYS A 169 37.30 31.46 -17.83
N GLY A 170 38.34 32.23 -18.11
CA GLY A 170 38.44 33.12 -19.27
C GLY A 170 39.43 32.51 -20.24
#